data_AF-A0A2S9FL11-F1
#
_entry.id   AF-A0A2S9FL11-F1
#
_cell.length_a   1.000
_cell.length_b   1.000
_cell.length_c   1.000
_cell.angle_alpha   90.00
_cell.angle_beta   90.00
_cell.angle_gamma   90.00
#
_symmetry.space_group_name_H-M   'P 1'
#
loop_
_entity.id
_entity.type
_entity.pdbx_description
1 polymer ?
#
loop_
_entity_poly.entity_id
_entity_poly.type
_entity_poly.pdbx_seq_one_letter_code
_entity_poly.pdbx_strand_id
1 'polypeptide(L)'
;VYLDGGLSINYLGARSASLIGRLLEMAPFRKILYSSDGFGPSELHYLGARLWRTGIAATLQRFVDADEWSEADAIRVVDLIAADNARRVYALD
;
A
#
# COMPACT_ATOMS: atom_id res chain seq x y z
N VAL A 1 -14.73 8.19 -5.09
CA VAL A 1 -14.47 6.86 -4.51
C VAL A 1 -12.96 6.64 -4.45
N TYR A 2 -12.50 6.01 -3.38
CA TYR A 2 -11.10 5.66 -3.11
C TYR A 2 -11.05 4.17 -2.68
N LEU A 3 -9.87 3.56 -2.81
CA LEU A 3 -9.64 2.13 -2.53
C LEU A 3 -8.51 1.99 -1.51
N ASP A 4 -8.71 1.14 -0.51
CA ASP A 4 -7.64 0.60 0.32
C ASP A 4 -7.83 -0.92 0.50
N GLY A 5 -6.79 -1.59 0.98
CA GLY A 5 -6.83 -3.03 1.29
C GLY A 5 -6.49 -3.33 2.74
N GLY A 6 -6.60 -2.35 3.64
CA GLY A 6 -6.12 -2.46 5.04
C GLY A 6 -6.73 -3.66 5.76
N LEU A 7 -8.04 -3.85 5.60
CA LEU A 7 -8.79 -4.97 6.18
C LEU A 7 -8.17 -6.32 5.79
N SER A 8 -7.95 -6.52 4.49
CA SER A 8 -7.49 -7.80 3.97
C SER A 8 -6.01 -8.07 4.25
N ILE A 9 -5.17 -7.04 4.36
CA ILE A 9 -3.72 -7.19 4.59
C ILE A 9 -3.44 -7.95 5.89
N ASN A 10 -4.13 -7.60 6.98
CA ASN A 10 -3.95 -8.27 8.27
C ASN A 10 -4.33 -9.75 8.20
N TYR A 11 -5.47 -10.09 7.58
CA TYR A 11 -5.93 -11.48 7.46
C TYR A 11 -5.11 -12.34 6.51
N LEU A 12 -4.53 -11.74 5.46
CA LEU A 12 -3.72 -12.48 4.50
C LEU A 12 -2.30 -12.72 4.99
N GLY A 13 -1.78 -11.90 5.91
CA GLY A 13 -0.45 -12.06 6.49
C GLY A 13 0.63 -12.19 5.41
N ALA A 14 1.30 -13.34 5.36
CA ALA A 14 2.34 -13.65 4.37
C ALA A 14 1.88 -13.54 2.90
N ARG A 15 0.58 -13.67 2.62
CA ARG A 15 0.03 -13.55 1.26
C ARG A 15 -0.35 -12.11 0.87
N SER A 16 -0.20 -11.14 1.76
CA SER A 16 -0.58 -9.74 1.54
C SER A 16 0.08 -9.10 0.32
N ALA A 17 1.32 -9.46 -0.03
CA ALA A 17 2.01 -8.93 -1.21
C ALA A 17 1.23 -9.18 -2.52
N SER A 18 0.61 -10.37 -2.66
CA SER A 18 -0.20 -10.68 -3.84
C SER A 18 -1.42 -9.77 -3.96
N LEU A 19 -2.11 -9.49 -2.85
CA LEU A 19 -3.22 -8.55 -2.81
C LEU A 19 -2.75 -7.13 -3.16
N ILE A 20 -1.61 -6.70 -2.61
CA ILE A 20 -1.06 -5.36 -2.86
C ILE A 20 -0.78 -5.16 -4.35
N GLY A 21 -0.24 -6.17 -5.04
CA GLY A 21 -0.12 -6.14 -6.50
C GLY A 21 -1.47 -5.95 -7.20
N ARG A 22 -2.49 -6.70 -6.79
CA ARG A 22 -3.86 -6.55 -7.35
C ARG A 22 -4.45 -5.17 -7.09
N LEU A 23 -4.17 -4.53 -5.95
CA LEU A 23 -4.61 -3.16 -5.68
C LEU A 23 -4.03 -2.16 -6.70
N LEU A 24 -2.74 -2.31 -7.04
CA LEU A 24 -2.07 -1.47 -8.05
C LEU A 24 -2.67 -1.64 -9.45
N GLU A 25 -3.20 -2.82 -9.77
CA GLU A 25 -3.87 -3.11 -11.04
C GLU A 25 -5.32 -2.60 -11.09
N MET A 26 -5.97 -2.42 -9.93
CA MET A 26 -7.41 -2.15 -9.84
C MET A 26 -7.79 -0.68 -9.96
N ALA A 27 -6.91 0.24 -9.56
CA ALA A 27 -7.25 1.66 -9.49
C ALA A 27 -6.06 2.56 -9.84
N PRO A 28 -6.31 3.79 -10.34
CA PRO A 28 -5.25 4.77 -10.49
C PRO A 28 -4.53 5.02 -9.16
N PHE A 29 -3.20 5.16 -9.17
CA PHE A 29 -2.41 5.28 -7.93
C PHE A 29 -2.88 6.42 -7.01
N ARG A 30 -3.37 7.53 -7.57
CA ARG A 30 -3.94 8.67 -6.82
C ARG A 30 -5.26 8.37 -6.10
N LYS A 31 -5.84 7.20 -6.33
CA LYS A 31 -7.08 6.71 -5.74
C LYS A 31 -6.87 5.56 -4.75
N ILE A 32 -5.62 5.08 -4.59
CA ILE A 32 -5.26 4.03 -3.64
C ILE A 32 -4.73 4.68 -2.36
N LEU A 33 -5.19 4.24 -1.20
CA LEU A 33 -4.66 4.64 0.09
C LEU A 33 -4.11 3.44 0.85
N TYR A 34 -3.13 3.71 1.70
CA TYR A 34 -2.83 2.85 2.82
C TYR A 34 -3.81 3.10 3.98
N SER A 35 -4.30 2.02 4.58
CA SER A 35 -4.96 2.00 5.87
C SER A 35 -4.44 0.78 6.63
N SER A 36 -4.26 0.90 7.94
CA SER A 36 -3.91 -0.27 8.76
C SER A 36 -5.12 -1.15 9.08
N ASP A 37 -6.34 -0.62 8.90
CA ASP A 37 -7.60 -1.18 9.39
C ASP A 37 -7.53 -1.65 10.85
N GLY A 38 -6.82 -0.88 11.68
CA GLY A 38 -6.58 -1.21 13.08
C GLY A 38 -7.78 -0.85 13.96
N PHE A 39 -8.92 -1.49 13.75
CA PHE A 39 -10.12 -1.30 14.59
C PHE A 39 -9.99 -1.98 15.98
N GLY A 40 -9.02 -2.88 16.14
CA GLY A 40 -8.82 -3.67 17.36
C GLY A 40 -7.61 -3.22 18.20
N PRO A 41 -6.81 -4.17 18.73
CA PRO A 41 -5.62 -3.85 19.52
C PRO A 41 -4.63 -2.95 18.76
N SER A 42 -3.88 -2.15 19.51
CA SER A 42 -2.88 -1.22 18.96
C SER A 42 -1.84 -1.90 18.06
N GLU A 43 -1.56 -3.16 18.35
CA GLU A 43 -0.65 -4.05 17.64
C GLU A 43 -1.10 -4.28 16.20
N LEU A 44 -2.39 -4.17 15.89
CA LEU A 44 -2.90 -4.27 14.52
C LEU A 44 -2.48 -3.09 13.65
N HIS A 45 -2.34 -1.88 14.23
CA HIS A 45 -1.77 -0.75 13.47
C HIS A 45 -0.33 -1.05 13.06
N TYR A 46 0.47 -1.55 14.01
CA TYR A 46 1.86 -1.91 13.74
C TYR A 46 1.96 -3.06 12.73
N LEU A 47 1.20 -4.14 12.94
CA LEU A 47 1.20 -5.32 12.08
C LEU A 47 0.78 -4.97 10.65
N GLY A 48 -0.34 -4.25 10.50
CA GLY A 48 -0.83 -3.81 9.18
C GLY A 48 0.20 -2.94 8.46
N ALA A 49 0.88 -2.05 9.18
CA ALA A 49 1.92 -1.20 8.60
C ALA A 49 3.17 -1.98 8.20
N ARG A 50 3.58 -2.98 8.99
CA ARG A 50 4.70 -3.86 8.66
C ARG A 50 4.41 -4.72 7.46
N LEU A 51 3.24 -5.36 7.41
CA LEU A 51 2.82 -6.21 6.29
C LEU A 51 2.71 -5.39 5.00
N TRP A 52 2.08 -4.22 5.05
CA TRP A 52 1.96 -3.35 3.88
C TRP A 52 3.32 -2.90 3.35
N ARG A 53 4.22 -2.39 4.22
CA ARG A 53 5.56 -1.94 3.80
C ARG A 53 6.38 -3.07 3.17
N THR A 54 6.38 -4.25 3.78
CA THR A 54 7.07 -5.41 3.21
C THR A 54 6.45 -5.84 1.88
N GLY A 55 5.12 -5.88 1.79
CA GLY A 55 4.41 -6.35 0.61
C GLY A 55 4.49 -5.38 -0.58
N ILE A 56 4.41 -4.07 -0.36
CA ILE A 56 4.55 -3.07 -1.42
C ILE A 56 5.99 -3.03 -1.92
N ALA A 57 6.99 -3.09 -1.02
CA ALA A 57 8.39 -3.14 -1.41
C ALA A 57 8.69 -4.39 -2.24
N ALA A 58 8.27 -5.58 -1.79
CA ALA A 58 8.48 -6.81 -2.55
C ALA A 58 7.73 -6.81 -3.89
N THR A 59 6.56 -6.18 -3.97
CA THR A 59 5.81 -6.08 -5.22
C THR A 59 6.51 -5.18 -6.23
N LEU A 60 6.88 -3.96 -5.83
CA LEU A 60 7.49 -2.99 -6.72
C LEU A 60 8.94 -3.35 -7.07
N GLN A 61 9.68 -3.95 -6.13
CA GLN A 61 11.04 -4.44 -6.41
C GLN A 61 11.03 -5.43 -7.57
N ARG A 62 10.05 -6.32 -7.66
CA ARG A 62 9.93 -7.25 -8.81
C ARG A 62 9.71 -6.53 -10.14
N PHE A 63 9.01 -5.39 -10.15
CA PHE A 63 8.83 -4.60 -11.38
C PHE A 63 10.11 -3.88 -11.78
N VAL A 64 10.85 -3.37 -10.79
CA VAL A 64 12.16 -2.73 -11.00
C VAL A 64 13.21 -3.74 -11.47
N ASP A 65 13.30 -4.90 -10.81
CA ASP A 65 14.23 -5.98 -11.18
C ASP A 65 13.96 -6.52 -12.60
N ALA A 66 12.71 -6.44 -13.05
CA ALA A 66 12.29 -6.82 -14.39
C ALA A 66 12.46 -5.71 -15.45
N ASP A 67 12.99 -4.54 -15.07
CA ASP A 67 13.15 -3.36 -15.92
C ASP A 67 11.81 -2.82 -16.51
N GLU A 68 10.68 -3.17 -15.88
CA GLU A 68 9.37 -2.65 -16.30
C GLU A 68 9.06 -1.29 -15.68
N TRP A 69 9.65 -0.99 -14.52
CA TRP A 69 9.47 0.26 -13.78
C TRP A 69 10.82 0.85 -13.40
N SER A 70 10.92 2.18 -13.44
CA SER A 70 12.06 2.87 -12.83
C SER A 70 11.95 2.85 -11.30
N GLU A 71 13.08 2.79 -10.60
CA GLU A 71 13.11 2.89 -9.13
C GLU A 71 12.48 4.20 -8.65
N ALA A 72 12.74 5.31 -9.36
CA ALA A 72 12.18 6.62 -9.04
C ALA A 72 10.64 6.64 -9.11
N ASP A 73 10.05 5.97 -10.10
CA ASP A 73 8.60 5.86 -10.20
C ASP A 73 8.00 4.96 -9.13
N ALA A 74 8.68 3.86 -8.79
CA ALA A 74 8.28 2.98 -7.70
C ALA A 74 8.21 3.75 -6.36
N ILE A 75 9.25 4.51 -6.02
CA ILE A 75 9.29 5.34 -4.81
C ILE A 75 8.16 6.38 -4.82
N ARG A 76 7.98 7.09 -5.95
CA ARG A 76 6.91 8.08 -6.10
C ARG A 76 5.51 7.48 -5.90
N VAL A 77 5.27 6.27 -6.37
CA VAL A 77 4.00 5.56 -6.15
C VAL A 77 3.83 5.15 -4.69
N VAL A 78 4.89 4.72 -4.00
CA VAL A 78 4.85 4.42 -2.56
C VAL A 78 4.47 5.68 -1.77
N ASP A 79 5.12 6.82 -2.02
CA ASP A 79 4.85 8.07 -1.30
C ASP A 79 3.40 8.54 -1.47
N LEU A 80 2.88 8.43 -2.71
CA LEU A 80 1.48 8.73 -3.02
C LEU A 80 0.52 7.91 -2.16
N ILE A 81 0.72 6.59 -2.09
CA ILE A 81 -0.21 5.67 -1.44
C ILE A 81 -0.03 5.69 0.09
N ALA A 82 1.21 5.79 0.57
CA ALA A 82 1.55 5.75 1.98
C ALA A 82 1.06 6.99 2.73
N ALA A 83 1.01 8.16 2.06
CA ALA A 83 0.74 9.41 2.76
C ALA A 83 0.04 10.48 1.92
N ASP A 84 0.53 10.83 0.73
CA ASP A 84 0.09 12.07 0.06
C ASP A 84 -1.38 12.04 -0.40
N ASN A 85 -1.87 10.86 -0.79
CA ASN A 85 -3.29 10.69 -1.09
C ASN A 85 -4.14 10.93 0.15
N ALA A 86 -3.74 10.42 1.33
CA ALA A 86 -4.48 10.61 2.57
C ALA A 86 -4.47 12.09 3.00
N ARG A 87 -3.31 12.76 2.96
CA ARG A 87 -3.20 14.19 3.28
C ARG A 87 -4.16 15.04 2.45
N ARG A 88 -4.17 14.82 1.13
CA ARG A 88 -5.05 15.55 0.21
C ARG A 88 -6.54 15.24 0.44
N VAL A 89 -6.90 13.98 0.68
CA VAL A 89 -8.31 13.56 0.78
C VAL A 89 -8.93 13.95 2.11
N TYR A 90 -8.15 13.88 3.19
CA TYR A 90 -8.61 14.18 4.55
C TYR A 90 -8.24 15.59 5.03
N ALA A 91 -7.61 16.41 4.18
CA ALA A 91 -7.17 17.77 4.50
C ALA A 91 -6.34 17.84 5.79
N LEU A 92 -5.24 17.06 5.83
CA LEU A 92 -4.38 16.90 7.01
C LEU A 92 -3.18 17.85 7.05
N ASP A 93 -3.19 18.87 6.19
CA ASP A 93 -2.17 19.94 6.13
C ASP A 93 -2.66 21.21 6.84
#